data_AF-S9V8F3-F1
#
_entry.id   AF-S9V8F3-F1
#
_cell.length_a   1.000
_cell.length_b   1.000
_cell.length_c   1.000
_cell.angle_alpha   90.00
_cell.angle_beta   90.00
_cell.angle_gamma   90.00
#
_symmetry.space_group_name_H-M   'P 1'
#
loop_
_entity.id
_entity.type
_entity.pdbx_description
1 polymer ?
#
loop_
_entity_poly.entity_id
_entity_poly.type
_entity_poly.pdbx_seq_one_letter_code
_entity_poly.pdbx_strand_id
1 'polypeptide(L)'
;MSSLYEKSKRLVTTVLFDNVVEYLYLLRGVSQLLCDPARAFNRSPLIFFAAAAVSDYYIPREKMSREKISGGDGLTIHLENVPKVLGVLQDDWLHRSVDLPPAFTVTFKLETNEETMHQKAQKNLNSYRCGAVVANMLQTYKEKVWVYLLTDVGKEPFLLTKGEHTIEFAMCDLFISLVSK
;
A
#
# COMPACT_ATOMS: atom_id res chain seq x y z
N MET A 1 13.97 -6.78 22.86
CA MET A 1 13.77 -5.72 21.85
C MET A 1 15.08 -5.03 21.43
N SER A 2 15.96 -4.54 22.33
CA SER A 2 17.18 -3.80 21.91
C SER A 2 18.15 -4.62 21.04
N SER A 3 18.34 -5.91 21.33
CA SER A 3 19.22 -6.81 20.55
C SER A 3 18.77 -6.98 19.09
N LEU A 4 17.46 -7.10 18.83
CA LEU A 4 16.93 -7.25 17.47
C LEU A 4 17.03 -5.93 16.69
N TYR A 5 16.69 -4.81 17.34
CA TYR A 5 16.83 -3.48 16.76
C TYR A 5 18.28 -3.20 16.35
N GLU A 6 19.25 -3.44 17.24
CA GLU A 6 20.66 -3.21 16.93
C GLU A 6 21.18 -4.08 15.77
N LYS A 7 20.70 -5.32 15.66
CA LYS A 7 21.06 -6.22 14.55
C LYS A 7 20.40 -5.84 13.21
N SER A 8 19.23 -5.22 13.24
CA SER A 8 18.41 -4.93 12.05
C SER A 8 18.43 -3.47 11.62
N LYS A 9 18.94 -2.53 12.43
CA LYS A 9 18.90 -1.09 12.12
C LYS A 9 19.57 -0.70 10.81
N ARG A 10 20.54 -1.50 10.33
CA ARG A 10 21.21 -1.31 9.03
C ARG A 10 20.40 -1.85 7.84
N LEU A 11 19.35 -2.62 8.10
CA LEU A 11 18.44 -3.20 7.10
C LEU A 11 17.22 -2.33 6.85
N VAL A 12 17.03 -1.27 7.64
CA VAL A 12 15.89 -0.36 7.54
C VAL A 12 16.37 0.96 6.95
N THR A 13 15.69 1.42 5.90
CA THR A 13 15.87 2.76 5.34
C THR A 13 14.55 3.49 5.44
N THR A 14 14.58 4.71 5.97
CA THR A 14 13.40 5.56 6.16
C THR A 14 13.40 6.68 5.14
N VAL A 15 12.29 6.83 4.43
CA VAL A 15 12.03 7.96 3.53
C VAL A 15 10.81 8.70 4.07
N LEU A 16 10.99 9.97 4.42
CA LEU A 16 9.93 10.81 4.97
C LEU A 16 9.18 11.52 3.82
N PHE A 17 7.89 11.75 4.02
CA PHE A 17 7.02 12.53 3.14
C PHE A 17 5.94 13.19 3.99
N ASP A 18 5.46 14.36 3.56
CA ASP A 18 4.46 15.12 4.32
C ASP A 18 3.15 15.30 3.55
N ASN A 19 3.18 15.31 2.22
CA ASN A 19 2.00 15.53 1.39
C ASN A 19 1.84 14.48 0.29
N VAL A 20 0.64 14.45 -0.31
CA VAL A 20 0.30 13.46 -1.35
C VAL A 20 1.18 13.58 -2.60
N VAL A 21 1.65 14.79 -2.93
CA VAL A 21 2.51 15.00 -4.10
C VAL A 21 3.87 14.35 -3.85
N GLU A 22 4.50 14.63 -2.71
CA GLU A 22 5.76 13.99 -2.29
C GLU A 22 5.61 12.48 -2.22
N TYR A 23 4.55 11.98 -1.59
CA TYR A 23 4.26 10.55 -1.51
C TYR A 23 4.28 9.90 -2.90
N LEU A 24 3.58 10.48 -3.89
CA LEU A 24 3.49 9.92 -5.23
C LEU A 24 4.85 9.92 -5.97
N TYR A 25 5.63 11.00 -5.86
CA TYR A 25 6.94 11.08 -6.51
C TYR A 25 7.96 10.14 -5.86
N LEU A 26 7.98 10.08 -4.52
CA LEU A 26 8.86 9.19 -3.78
C LEU A 26 8.49 7.72 -3.99
N LEU A 27 7.19 7.41 -4.01
CA LEU A 27 6.69 6.07 -4.33
C LEU A 27 7.20 5.63 -5.71
N ARG A 28 7.01 6.45 -6.75
CA ARG A 28 7.53 6.16 -8.09
C ARG A 28 9.05 5.94 -8.09
N GLY A 29 9.80 6.88 -7.51
CA GLY A 29 11.27 6.84 -7.53
C GLY A 29 11.83 5.62 -6.79
N VAL A 30 11.29 5.30 -5.62
CA VAL A 30 11.72 4.13 -4.83
C VAL A 30 11.32 2.83 -5.53
N SER A 31 10.11 2.72 -6.05
CA SER A 31 9.67 1.52 -6.79
C SER A 31 10.56 1.24 -7.99
N GLN A 32 10.84 2.26 -8.81
CA GLN A 32 11.70 2.12 -9.98
C GLN A 32 13.15 1.79 -9.60
N LEU A 33 13.67 2.41 -8.54
CA LEU A 33 15.01 2.12 -8.04
C LEU A 33 15.14 0.66 -7.55
N LEU A 34 14.12 0.16 -6.84
CA LEU A 34 14.08 -1.22 -6.33
C LEU A 34 14.03 -2.27 -7.45
N CYS A 35 13.45 -1.91 -8.60
CA CYS A 35 13.26 -2.80 -9.75
C CYS A 35 14.30 -2.59 -10.87
N ASP A 36 15.26 -1.69 -10.69
CA ASP A 36 16.31 -1.37 -11.66
C ASP A 36 17.22 -2.60 -11.92
N PRO A 37 17.31 -3.10 -13.18
CA PRO A 37 18.14 -4.26 -13.52
C PRO A 37 19.65 -4.04 -13.30
N ALA A 38 20.11 -2.80 -13.23
CA ALA A 38 21.51 -2.50 -12.92
C ALA A 38 21.86 -2.66 -11.42
N ARG A 39 20.86 -2.90 -10.56
CA ARG A 39 21.06 -3.00 -9.10
C ARG A 39 21.10 -4.44 -8.64
N ALA A 40 22.10 -4.76 -7.81
CA ALA A 40 22.32 -6.10 -7.29
C ALA A 40 21.13 -6.65 -6.48
N PHE A 41 20.40 -5.79 -5.77
CA PHE A 41 19.25 -6.20 -4.97
C PHE A 41 18.00 -6.54 -5.80
N ASN A 42 17.98 -6.25 -7.11
CA ASN A 42 16.85 -6.61 -7.97
C ASN A 42 16.71 -8.13 -8.14
N ARG A 43 17.65 -8.97 -7.71
CA ARG A 43 17.43 -10.43 -7.72
C ARG A 43 16.69 -10.95 -6.48
N SER A 44 16.56 -10.15 -5.43
CA SER A 44 15.88 -10.56 -4.21
C SER A 44 14.35 -10.59 -4.40
N PRO A 45 13.61 -11.49 -3.72
CA PRO A 45 12.16 -11.39 -3.67
C PRO A 45 11.73 -10.04 -3.10
N LEU A 46 10.72 -9.43 -3.72
CA LEU A 46 10.22 -8.10 -3.35
C LEU A 46 8.75 -8.19 -2.95
N ILE A 47 8.44 -7.77 -1.72
CA ILE A 47 7.08 -7.56 -1.24
C ILE A 47 6.86 -6.06 -1.09
N PHE A 48 5.79 -5.54 -1.69
CA PHE A 48 5.42 -4.14 -1.62
C PHE A 48 4.11 -3.97 -0.83
N PHE A 49 4.16 -3.26 0.31
CA PHE A 49 2.99 -2.99 1.15
C PHE A 49 2.46 -1.56 0.94
N ALA A 50 1.32 -1.42 0.26
CA ALA A 50 0.63 -0.14 0.05
C ALA A 50 -0.31 0.20 1.24
N ALA A 51 0.24 0.39 2.43
CA ALA A 51 -0.53 0.58 3.67
C ALA A 51 -0.84 2.04 4.03
N ALA A 52 -0.31 3.01 3.27
CA ALA A 52 -0.53 4.44 3.54
C ALA A 52 -1.99 4.84 3.27
N ALA A 53 -2.54 5.69 4.15
CA ALA A 53 -3.81 6.37 3.91
C ALA A 53 -3.58 7.57 2.97
N VAL A 54 -3.58 7.31 1.67
CA VAL A 54 -3.35 8.33 0.64
C VAL A 54 -4.60 9.19 0.46
N SER A 55 -4.44 10.51 0.39
CA SER A 55 -5.55 11.43 0.12
C SER A 55 -6.24 11.10 -1.21
N ASP A 56 -7.57 11.06 -1.22
CA ASP A 56 -8.33 10.90 -2.46
C ASP A 56 -8.45 12.20 -3.27
N TYR A 57 -8.28 13.34 -2.59
CA TYR A 57 -8.40 14.67 -3.17
C TYR A 57 -7.24 15.58 -2.80
N TYR A 58 -6.90 16.55 -3.65
CA TYR A 58 -5.84 17.53 -3.45
C TYR A 58 -6.16 18.87 -4.13
N ILE A 59 -5.36 19.91 -3.84
CA ILE A 59 -5.40 21.18 -4.56
C ILE A 59 -4.14 21.26 -5.44
N PRO A 60 -4.28 21.36 -6.77
CA PRO A 60 -3.12 21.55 -7.64
C PRO A 60 -2.35 22.82 -7.27
N ARG A 61 -1.02 22.77 -7.43
CA ARG A 61 -0.12 23.86 -6.98
C ARG A 61 -0.46 25.19 -7.64
N GLU A 62 -0.88 25.16 -8.91
CA GLU A 62 -1.31 26.31 -9.68
C GLU A 62 -2.64 26.92 -9.21
N LYS A 63 -3.45 26.15 -8.46
CA LYS A 63 -4.72 26.60 -7.86
C LYS A 63 -4.61 26.92 -6.37
N MET A 64 -3.46 26.64 -5.75
CA MET A 64 -3.23 26.86 -4.32
C MET A 64 -2.97 28.36 -4.04
N SER A 65 -3.70 28.92 -3.07
CA SER A 65 -3.44 30.28 -2.58
C SER A 65 -2.02 30.38 -2.03
N ARG A 66 -1.30 31.46 -2.37
CA ARG A 66 0.03 31.75 -1.83
C ARG A 66 -0.02 32.35 -0.43
N GLU A 67 -1.11 33.06 -0.14
CA GLU A 67 -1.34 33.74 1.13
C GLU A 67 -2.39 32.99 1.96
N LYS A 68 -2.39 33.26 3.27
CA LYS A 68 -3.43 32.80 4.18
C LYS A 68 -4.80 33.24 3.66
N ILE A 69 -5.73 32.30 3.53
CA ILE A 69 -7.12 32.59 3.18
C ILE A 69 -7.77 33.28 4.40
N SER A 70 -8.25 34.51 4.22
CA SER A 70 -8.91 35.30 5.26
C SER A 70 -10.34 34.82 5.51
N GLY A 71 -10.80 34.93 6.76
CA GLY A 71 -12.17 34.56 7.15
C GLY A 71 -13.23 35.60 6.73
N GLY A 72 -14.51 35.22 6.81
CA GLY A 72 -15.68 36.02 6.46
C GLY A 72 -16.97 35.20 6.55
N ASP A 73 -17.95 35.48 5.70
CA ASP A 73 -19.29 34.87 5.72
C ASP A 73 -19.36 33.39 5.25
N GLY A 74 -18.22 32.72 5.05
CA GLY A 74 -18.14 31.31 4.68
C GLY A 74 -16.83 30.92 3.97
N LEU A 75 -16.63 29.61 3.78
CA LEU A 75 -15.51 29.05 3.01
C LEU A 75 -16.00 27.91 2.12
N THR A 76 -15.70 27.98 0.83
CA THR A 76 -15.88 26.89 -0.13
C THR A 76 -14.52 26.42 -0.63
N ILE A 77 -14.25 25.13 -0.52
CA ILE A 77 -13.00 24.51 -0.97
C ILE A 77 -13.30 23.62 -2.17
N HIS A 78 -12.61 23.86 -3.27
CA HIS A 78 -12.64 23.00 -4.45
C HIS A 78 -11.40 22.11 -4.45
N LEU A 79 -11.60 20.80 -4.46
CA LEU A 79 -10.54 19.79 -4.51
C LEU A 79 -10.66 18.97 -5.79
N GLU A 80 -9.53 18.52 -6.31
CA GLU A 80 -9.43 17.63 -7.46
C GLU A 80 -9.07 16.22 -7.02
N ASN A 81 -9.46 15.22 -7.82
CA ASN A 81 -9.13 13.83 -7.55
C ASN A 81 -7.62 13.60 -7.68
N VAL A 82 -7.05 12.91 -6.70
CA VAL A 82 -5.69 12.38 -6.82
C VAL A 82 -5.67 11.26 -7.87
N PRO A 83 -4.70 11.27 -8.80
CA PRO A 83 -4.57 10.21 -9.81
C PRO A 83 -4.50 8.83 -9.16
N LYS A 84 -5.27 7.87 -9.67
CA LYS A 84 -5.24 6.48 -9.19
C LYS A 84 -4.01 5.76 -9.76
N VAL A 85 -2.92 5.80 -9.00
CA VAL A 85 -1.62 5.30 -9.45
C VAL A 85 -1.38 3.81 -9.23
N LEU A 86 -2.27 3.07 -8.56
CA LEU A 86 -2.05 1.64 -8.28
C LEU A 86 -1.88 0.78 -9.54
N GLY A 87 -2.60 1.11 -10.63
CA GLY A 87 -2.41 0.43 -11.92
C GLY A 87 -1.03 0.69 -12.51
N VAL A 88 -0.63 1.96 -12.61
CA VAL A 88 0.70 2.36 -13.12
C VAL A 88 1.82 1.83 -12.22
N LEU A 89 1.61 1.79 -10.90
CA LEU A 89 2.54 1.20 -9.95
C LEU A 89 2.79 -0.29 -10.29
N GLN A 90 1.74 -1.05 -10.57
CA GLN A 90 1.82 -2.47 -10.89
C GLN A 90 2.41 -2.72 -12.29
N ASP A 91 1.96 -1.97 -13.29
CA ASP A 91 2.27 -2.23 -14.70
C ASP A 91 3.62 -1.64 -15.14
N ASP A 92 4.08 -0.57 -14.48
CA ASP A 92 5.28 0.18 -14.86
C ASP A 92 6.28 0.32 -13.70
N TRP A 93 5.91 0.93 -12.57
CA TRP A 93 6.92 1.31 -11.56
C TRP A 93 7.53 0.13 -10.81
N LEU A 94 6.79 -0.96 -10.64
CA LEU A 94 7.27 -2.22 -10.07
C LEU A 94 7.60 -3.27 -11.15
N HIS A 95 7.71 -2.84 -12.41
CA HIS A 95 8.08 -3.74 -13.50
C HIS A 95 9.52 -4.24 -13.30
N ARG A 96 9.70 -5.54 -13.43
CA ARG A 96 11.00 -6.23 -13.29
C ARG A 96 11.31 -7.01 -14.56
N SER A 97 12.58 -7.34 -14.76
CA SER A 97 13.02 -8.16 -15.88
C SER A 97 12.25 -9.48 -15.96
N VAL A 98 12.04 -9.97 -17.18
CA VAL A 98 11.22 -11.16 -17.48
C VAL A 98 11.74 -12.43 -16.80
N ASP A 99 13.02 -12.50 -16.45
CA ASP A 99 13.64 -13.62 -15.72
C ASP A 99 13.39 -13.61 -14.20
N LEU A 100 12.77 -12.54 -13.67
CA LEU A 100 12.50 -12.37 -12.25
C LEU A 100 11.00 -12.50 -11.95
N PRO A 101 10.62 -13.05 -10.78
CA PRO A 101 9.24 -13.03 -10.36
C PRO A 101 8.77 -11.57 -10.17
N PRO A 102 7.50 -11.26 -10.51
CA PRO A 102 6.95 -9.94 -10.27
C PRO A 102 6.98 -9.59 -8.78
N ALA A 103 7.01 -8.30 -8.45
CA ALA A 103 6.88 -7.87 -7.06
C ALA A 103 5.52 -8.32 -6.50
N PHE A 104 5.52 -8.90 -5.29
CA PHE A 104 4.29 -9.30 -4.62
C PHE A 104 3.67 -8.06 -3.94
N THR A 105 2.61 -7.52 -4.54
CA THR A 105 1.96 -6.31 -4.06
C THR A 105 0.82 -6.61 -3.09
N VAL A 106 0.89 -6.04 -1.90
CA VAL A 106 -0.14 -6.10 -0.86
C VAL A 106 -0.74 -4.71 -0.72
N THR A 107 -2.04 -4.58 -1.00
CA THR A 107 -2.76 -3.30 -0.85
C THR A 107 -3.78 -3.37 0.28
N PHE A 108 -4.16 -2.22 0.82
CA PHE A 108 -5.07 -2.16 1.97
C PHE A 108 -6.38 -1.46 1.62
N LYS A 109 -7.47 -1.96 2.19
CA LYS A 109 -8.80 -1.35 2.14
C LYS A 109 -9.40 -1.26 3.53
N LEU A 110 -9.46 -0.03 4.02
CA LEU A 110 -10.10 0.34 5.28
C LEU A 110 -11.52 0.86 4.98
N GLU A 111 -12.52 0.23 5.59
CA GLU A 111 -13.93 0.62 5.43
C GLU A 111 -14.66 0.58 6.78
N THR A 112 -15.88 1.12 6.81
CA THR A 112 -16.75 1.14 8.00
C THR A 112 -17.99 0.26 7.84
N ASN A 113 -18.19 -0.33 6.65
CA ASN A 113 -19.28 -1.25 6.32
C ASN A 113 -18.69 -2.52 5.68
N GLU A 114 -19.06 -3.70 6.21
CA GLU A 114 -18.46 -4.98 5.88
C GLU A 114 -18.78 -5.44 4.45
N GLU A 115 -20.02 -5.28 4.00
CA GLU A 115 -20.41 -5.61 2.63
C GLU A 115 -19.64 -4.76 1.61
N THR A 116 -19.58 -3.45 1.83
CA THR A 116 -18.82 -2.50 1.01
C THR A 116 -17.33 -2.83 1.01
N MET A 117 -16.78 -3.24 2.15
CA MET A 117 -15.40 -3.69 2.29
C MET A 117 -15.11 -4.88 1.38
N HIS A 118 -15.92 -5.95 1.45
CA HIS A 118 -15.73 -7.14 0.64
C HIS A 118 -15.84 -6.85 -0.87
N GLN A 119 -16.83 -6.03 -1.27
CA GLN A 119 -17.00 -5.63 -2.67
C GLN A 119 -15.80 -4.82 -3.18
N LYS A 120 -15.35 -3.82 -2.40
CA LYS A 120 -14.20 -2.99 -2.78
C LYS A 120 -12.90 -3.78 -2.78
N ALA A 121 -12.70 -4.72 -1.86
CA ALA A 121 -11.50 -5.54 -1.82
C ALA A 121 -11.36 -6.38 -3.10
N GLN A 122 -12.41 -7.10 -3.49
CA GLN A 122 -12.45 -7.88 -4.73
C GLN A 122 -12.29 -7.00 -5.97
N LYS A 123 -12.97 -5.84 -6.01
CA LYS A 123 -12.84 -4.89 -7.12
C LYS A 123 -11.40 -4.42 -7.28
N ASN A 124 -10.70 -4.06 -6.20
CA ASN A 124 -9.31 -3.63 -6.27
C ASN A 124 -8.37 -4.76 -6.71
N LEU A 125 -8.57 -5.97 -6.17
CA LEU A 125 -7.79 -7.15 -6.56
C LEU A 125 -7.88 -7.39 -8.08
N ASN A 126 -9.09 -7.32 -8.63
CA ASN A 126 -9.32 -7.52 -10.07
C ASN A 126 -8.82 -6.36 -10.92
N SER A 127 -9.02 -5.11 -10.47
CA SER A 127 -8.68 -3.92 -11.26
C SER A 127 -7.17 -3.69 -11.37
N TYR A 128 -6.43 -3.99 -10.30
CA TYR A 128 -4.99 -3.70 -10.23
C TYR A 128 -4.13 -4.96 -10.22
N ARG A 129 -4.74 -6.15 -10.24
CA ARG A 129 -4.03 -7.45 -10.25
C ARG A 129 -2.97 -7.55 -9.15
N CYS A 130 -3.27 -6.99 -7.97
CA CYS A 130 -2.36 -7.03 -6.84
C CYS A 130 -2.19 -8.47 -6.34
N GLY A 131 -1.02 -8.83 -5.80
CA GLY A 131 -0.81 -10.14 -5.20
C GLY A 131 -1.79 -10.44 -4.06
N ALA A 132 -2.08 -9.42 -3.24
CA ALA A 132 -3.10 -9.47 -2.20
C ALA A 132 -3.81 -8.13 -1.96
N VAL A 133 -5.05 -8.21 -1.45
CA VAL A 133 -5.76 -7.10 -0.82
C VAL A 133 -6.10 -7.47 0.61
N VAL A 134 -5.58 -6.71 1.56
CA VAL A 134 -5.95 -6.77 2.99
C VAL A 134 -7.12 -5.83 3.20
N ALA A 135 -8.25 -6.38 3.63
CA ALA A 135 -9.47 -5.65 3.88
C ALA A 135 -9.76 -5.64 5.38
N ASN A 136 -9.99 -4.46 5.95
CA ASN A 136 -10.15 -4.28 7.38
C ASN A 136 -11.25 -3.27 7.71
N MET A 137 -12.01 -3.58 8.76
CA MET A 137 -13.03 -2.70 9.32
C MET A 137 -12.39 -1.72 10.29
N LEU A 138 -12.74 -0.43 10.24
CA LEU A 138 -12.19 0.60 11.12
C LEU A 138 -12.32 0.27 12.61
N GLN A 139 -13.38 -0.44 12.99
CA GLN A 139 -13.66 -0.80 14.36
C GLN A 139 -12.82 -1.99 14.86
N THR A 140 -12.29 -2.82 13.96
CA THR A 140 -11.65 -4.10 14.31
C THR A 140 -10.30 -4.34 13.63
N TYR A 141 -9.71 -3.34 12.96
CA TYR A 141 -8.48 -3.50 12.17
C TYR A 141 -7.26 -4.04 12.96
N LYS A 142 -7.25 -3.88 14.29
CA LYS A 142 -6.21 -4.42 15.17
C LYS A 142 -6.44 -5.87 15.57
N GLU A 143 -7.66 -6.36 15.42
CA GLU A 143 -8.12 -7.65 15.93
C GLU A 143 -8.33 -8.65 14.80
N LYS A 144 -8.79 -8.21 13.62
CA LYS A 144 -8.97 -9.08 12.46
C LYS A 144 -8.88 -8.35 11.13
N VAL A 145 -8.45 -9.07 10.10
CA VAL A 145 -8.44 -8.63 8.70
C VAL A 145 -8.82 -9.78 7.78
N TRP A 146 -9.37 -9.45 6.61
CA TRP A 146 -9.66 -10.40 5.54
C TRP A 146 -8.61 -10.23 4.43
N VAL A 147 -7.96 -11.31 4.05
CA VAL A 147 -6.93 -11.28 3.01
C VAL A 147 -7.46 -11.98 1.76
N TYR A 148 -7.51 -11.23 0.68
CA TYR A 148 -7.84 -11.71 -0.65
C TYR A 148 -6.56 -11.94 -1.45
N LEU A 149 -6.39 -13.11 -2.05
CA LEU A 149 -5.23 -13.44 -2.87
C LEU A 149 -5.61 -13.54 -4.34
N LEU A 150 -4.73 -13.04 -5.23
CA LEU A 150 -4.95 -13.14 -6.68
C LEU A 150 -5.01 -14.59 -7.19
N THR A 151 -4.29 -15.48 -6.53
CA THR A 151 -4.30 -16.92 -6.84
C THR A 151 -5.61 -17.62 -6.47
N ASP A 152 -6.44 -16.97 -5.67
CA ASP A 152 -7.66 -17.52 -5.08
C ASP A 152 -8.90 -16.66 -5.42
N VAL A 153 -8.88 -15.97 -6.57
CA VAL A 153 -10.04 -15.18 -7.04
C VAL A 153 -11.28 -16.09 -7.09
N GLY A 154 -12.36 -15.63 -6.44
CA GLY A 154 -13.63 -16.36 -6.34
C GLY A 154 -13.71 -17.35 -5.17
N LYS A 155 -12.63 -17.54 -4.39
CA LYS A 155 -12.68 -18.27 -3.11
C LYS A 155 -12.95 -17.32 -1.95
N GLU A 156 -13.33 -17.90 -0.82
CA GLU A 156 -13.46 -17.18 0.44
C GLU A 156 -12.11 -16.56 0.88
N PRO A 157 -12.11 -15.31 1.37
CA PRO A 157 -10.90 -14.67 1.87
C PRO A 157 -10.38 -15.35 3.14
N PHE A 158 -9.07 -15.26 3.35
CA PHE A 158 -8.45 -15.70 4.60
C PHE A 158 -8.79 -14.71 5.70
N LEU A 159 -9.52 -15.18 6.72
CA LEU A 159 -9.73 -14.40 7.94
C LEU A 159 -8.51 -14.57 8.85
N LEU A 160 -7.71 -13.51 8.98
CA LEU A 160 -6.65 -13.44 9.98
C LEU A 160 -7.19 -12.76 11.23
N THR A 161 -6.96 -13.38 12.37
CA THR A 161 -7.28 -12.82 13.69
C THR A 161 -6.02 -12.67 14.51
N LYS A 162 -5.98 -11.66 15.36
CA LYS A 162 -4.94 -11.47 16.35
C LYS A 162 -4.93 -12.66 17.31
N GLY A 163 -3.78 -13.33 17.41
CA GLY A 163 -3.54 -14.43 18.34
C GLY A 163 -2.74 -13.96 19.55
N GLU A 164 -1.72 -14.73 19.92
CA GLU A 164 -0.75 -14.34 20.96
C GLU A 164 0.13 -13.14 20.55
N HIS A 165 0.28 -12.93 19.23
CA HIS A 165 1.02 -11.82 18.63
C HIS A 165 0.09 -10.80 17.97
N THR A 166 0.67 -9.74 17.38
CA THR A 166 -0.12 -8.70 16.71
C THR A 166 -0.65 -9.18 15.35
N ILE A 167 -1.65 -8.47 14.81
CA ILE A 167 -2.19 -8.80 13.49
C ILE A 167 -1.15 -8.61 12.38
N GLU A 168 -0.22 -7.65 12.53
CA GLU A 168 0.90 -7.43 11.62
C GLU A 168 1.86 -8.61 11.60
N PHE A 169 2.08 -9.25 12.75
CA PHE A 169 2.89 -10.47 12.82
C PHE A 169 2.25 -11.59 11.99
N ALA A 170 0.95 -11.84 12.19
CA ALA A 170 0.21 -12.85 11.42
C ALA A 170 0.22 -12.57 9.91
N MET A 171 0.08 -11.30 9.51
CA MET A 171 0.17 -10.89 8.10
C MET A 171 1.58 -11.13 7.54
N CYS A 172 2.63 -10.74 8.25
CA CYS A 172 4.01 -10.94 7.81
C CYS A 172 4.32 -12.43 7.61
N ASP A 173 3.94 -13.30 8.57
CA ASP A 173 4.13 -14.75 8.45
C ASP A 173 3.44 -15.30 7.19
N LEU A 174 2.18 -14.91 6.96
CA LEU A 174 1.45 -15.30 5.76
C LEU A 174 2.18 -14.86 4.49
N PHE A 175 2.47 -13.56 4.33
CA PHE A 175 3.01 -13.03 3.08
C PHE A 175 4.45 -13.47 2.80
N ILE A 176 5.30 -13.60 3.83
CA ILE A 176 6.65 -14.13 3.67
C ILE A 176 6.59 -15.58 3.17
N SER A 177 5.67 -16.40 3.71
CA SER A 177 5.52 -17.80 3.28
C SER A 177 5.04 -17.96 1.83
N LEU A 178 4.35 -16.94 1.29
CA LEU A 178 3.86 -16.93 -0.10
C LEU A 178 4.95 -16.58 -1.11
N VAL A 179 5.99 -15.86 -0.68
CA VAL A 179 7.04 -15.32 -1.57
C VAL A 179 8.38 -16.04 -1.41
N SER A 180 8.56 -16.80 -0.33
CA SER A 180 9.79 -17.57 -0.05
C SER A 180 9.81 -18.97 -0.67
N LYS A 181 8.83 -19.31 -1.52
CA LYS A 181 8.74 -20.59 -2.24
C LYS A 181 9.31 -20.44 -3.65
#